data_AF-A0A9P0MSF8-F1
#
_entry.id   AF-A0A9P0MSF8-F1
#
_cell.length_a   1.000
_cell.length_b   1.000
_cell.length_c   1.000
_cell.angle_alpha   90.00
_cell.angle_beta   90.00
_cell.angle_gamma   90.00
#
_symmetry.space_group_name_H-M   'P 1'
#
loop_
_entity.id
_entity.type
_entity.pdbx_description
1 polymer ?
#
loop_
_entity_poly.entity_id
_entity_poly.type
_entity_poly.pdbx_seq_one_letter_code
_entity_poly.pdbx_strand_id
1 'polypeptide(L)'
;MEALYRQTSALVHETEECFQNLEKQKGTNTDSIEAEIQARIDTIISNCEKLDILVHKEPFSRRQNAKLSIDQLKYDTRHLQAALRMFQHEVYKRRQEEKEREELLTRRFTTNAISERDTAILIDHSLQHNLSLQNAQRGVDDMLLSGTNILENMREQRNTLKGAHRRMMDIANTLGLSNTTMRLIEKRAFEDKYILFGGMFITVVIIVLLIVYFT
;
A
#
# COMPACT_ATOMS: atom_id res chain seq x y z
N MET A 1 12.45 20.11 10.29
CA MET A 1 11.78 18.82 10.00
C MET A 1 10.26 18.96 10.15
N GLU A 2 9.74 19.46 11.28
CA GLU A 2 8.29 19.61 11.51
C GLU A 2 7.53 20.51 10.53
N ALA A 3 8.10 21.65 10.11
CA ALA A 3 7.44 22.55 9.16
C ALA A 3 7.23 21.90 7.78
N LEU A 4 8.24 21.17 7.29
CA LEU A 4 8.19 20.49 6.01
C LEU A 4 7.27 19.25 6.07
N TYR A 5 7.18 18.60 7.23
CA TYR A 5 6.20 17.53 7.48
C TYR A 5 4.76 18.06 7.41
N ARG A 6 4.44 19.15 8.13
CA ARG A 6 3.10 19.76 8.08
C ARG A 6 2.71 20.21 6.66
N GLN A 7 3.65 20.81 5.94
CA GLN A 7 3.42 21.20 4.54
C GLN A 7 3.14 20.00 3.65
N THR A 8 3.88 18.90 3.82
CA THR A 8 3.69 17.70 3.01
C THR A 8 2.38 16.98 3.36
N SER A 9 2.00 16.95 4.64
CA SER A 9 0.69 16.43 5.05
C SER A 9 -0.48 17.28 4.52
N ALA A 10 -0.33 18.61 4.49
CA ALA A 10 -1.33 19.49 3.87
C ALA A 10 -1.45 19.22 2.36
N LEU A 11 -0.33 19.07 1.66
CA LEU A 11 -0.32 18.72 0.23
C LEU A 11 -0.97 17.38 -0.06
N VAL A 12 -0.78 16.38 0.81
CA VAL A 12 -1.45 15.07 0.69
C VAL A 12 -2.96 15.23 0.80
N HIS A 13 -3.45 16.00 1.78
CA HIS A 13 -4.88 16.23 1.95
C HIS A 13 -5.50 17.03 0.79
N GLU A 14 -4.82 18.07 0.30
CA GLU A 14 -5.24 18.80 -0.89
C GLU A 14 -5.28 17.90 -2.13
N THR A 15 -4.35 16.95 -2.24
CA THR A 15 -4.32 15.99 -3.35
C THR A 15 -5.51 15.03 -3.27
N GLU A 16 -5.87 14.56 -2.07
CA GLU A 16 -7.09 13.77 -1.84
C GLU A 16 -8.36 14.54 -2.20
N GLU A 17 -8.44 15.83 -1.86
CA GLU A 17 -9.57 16.69 -2.23
C GLU A 17 -9.65 16.88 -3.75
N CYS A 18 -8.51 17.04 -4.43
CA CYS A 18 -8.44 17.06 -5.89
C CYS A 18 -8.95 15.76 -6.51
N PHE A 19 -8.62 14.60 -5.93
CA PHE A 19 -9.16 13.31 -6.34
C PHE A 19 -10.68 13.23 -6.20
N GLN A 20 -11.24 13.70 -5.08
CA GLN A 20 -12.69 13.73 -4.88
C GLN A 20 -13.40 14.66 -5.88
N ASN A 21 -12.77 15.78 -6.23
CA ASN A 21 -13.30 16.70 -7.23
C ASN A 21 -13.20 16.11 -8.65
N LEU A 22 -12.14 15.38 -8.95
CA LEU A 22 -11.96 14.63 -10.20
C LEU A 22 -13.00 13.52 -10.36
N GLU A 23 -13.38 12.84 -9.28
CA GLU A 23 -14.45 11.84 -9.30
C GLU A 23 -15.83 12.48 -9.55
N LYS A 24 -16.07 13.69 -9.00
CA LYS A 24 -17.32 14.45 -9.19
C LYS A 24 -17.44 15.10 -10.58
N GLN A 25 -16.33 15.52 -11.19
CA GLN A 25 -16.29 16.16 -12.52
C GLN A 25 -16.07 15.15 -13.67
N LYS A 26 -16.62 13.93 -13.57
CA LYS A 26 -16.55 12.90 -14.63
C LYS A 26 -17.24 13.38 -15.92
N GLY A 27 -16.56 14.19 -16.75
CA GLY A 27 -17.10 14.66 -18.03
C GLY A 27 -16.39 15.83 -18.72
N THR A 28 -15.61 16.67 -18.03
CA THR A 28 -14.91 17.81 -18.67
C THR A 28 -13.57 18.09 -18.00
N ASN A 29 -12.50 18.21 -18.80
CA ASN A 29 -11.13 18.57 -18.37
C ASN A 29 -10.41 17.62 -17.40
N THR A 30 -10.69 16.32 -17.49
CA THR A 30 -10.05 15.28 -16.66
C THR A 30 -8.52 15.24 -16.81
N ASP A 31 -8.02 15.40 -18.03
CA ASP A 31 -6.57 15.28 -18.32
C ASP A 31 -5.74 16.39 -17.67
N SER A 32 -6.31 17.60 -17.51
CA SER A 32 -5.62 18.74 -16.87
C SER A 32 -5.49 18.53 -15.36
N ILE A 33 -6.55 18.01 -14.72
CA ILE A 33 -6.58 17.76 -13.29
C ILE A 33 -5.67 16.57 -12.95
N GLU A 34 -5.63 15.56 -13.81
CA GLU A 34 -4.72 14.43 -13.68
C GLU A 34 -3.25 14.88 -13.72
N ALA A 35 -2.88 15.74 -14.67
CA ALA A 35 -1.53 16.29 -14.76
C ALA A 35 -1.17 17.13 -13.53
N GLU A 36 -2.11 17.89 -12.99
CA GLU A 36 -1.93 18.64 -11.74
C GLU A 36 -1.72 17.72 -10.54
N ILE A 37 -2.54 16.67 -10.39
CA ILE A 37 -2.41 15.67 -9.33
C ILE A 37 -1.06 14.96 -9.43
N GLN A 38 -0.63 14.58 -10.64
CA GLN A 38 0.68 13.95 -10.85
C GLN A 38 1.83 14.87 -10.41
N ALA A 39 1.79 16.15 -10.79
CA ALA A 39 2.80 17.13 -10.37
C ALA A 39 2.84 17.35 -8.85
N ARG A 40 1.66 17.32 -8.19
CA ARG A 40 1.55 17.39 -6.73
C ARG A 40 2.14 16.15 -6.06
N ILE A 41 1.86 14.95 -6.58
CA ILE A 41 2.44 13.69 -6.09
C ILE A 41 3.98 13.73 -6.23
N ASP A 42 4.51 14.19 -7.36
CA ASP A 42 5.97 14.28 -7.56
C ASP A 42 6.62 15.27 -6.58
N THR A 43 5.92 16.36 -6.25
CA THR A 43 6.35 17.32 -5.22
C THR A 43 6.35 16.68 -3.83
N ILE A 44 5.33 15.90 -3.49
CA ILE A 44 5.23 15.15 -2.23
C ILE A 44 6.37 14.12 -2.12
N ILE A 45 6.69 13.41 -3.21
CA ILE A 45 7.81 12.45 -3.25
C ILE A 45 9.13 13.16 -2.98
N SER A 46 9.41 14.29 -3.66
CA SER A 46 10.62 15.08 -3.43
C SER A 46 10.72 15.59 -1.99
N ASN A 47 9.59 15.97 -1.39
CA ASN A 47 9.55 16.40 0.02
C ASN A 47 9.79 15.23 0.98
N CYS A 48 9.24 14.05 0.71
CA CYS A 48 9.49 12.82 1.47
C CYS A 48 10.98 12.42 1.43
N GLU A 49 11.64 12.54 0.28
CA GLU A 49 13.09 12.30 0.15
C GLU A 49 13.92 13.30 0.97
N LYS A 50 13.54 14.59 0.94
CA LYS A 50 14.18 15.62 1.78
C LYS A 50 13.95 15.35 3.27
N LEU A 51 12.76 14.90 3.67
CA LEU A 51 12.47 14.51 5.06
C LEU A 51 13.32 13.32 5.49
N ASP A 52 13.54 12.34 4.61
CA ASP A 52 14.38 11.17 4.89
C ASP A 52 15.82 11.60 5.19
N ILE A 53 16.37 12.55 4.43
CA ILE A 53 17.70 13.12 4.67
C ILE A 53 17.72 13.87 6.01
N LEU A 54 16.67 14.64 6.32
CA LEU A 54 16.58 15.40 7.57
C LEU A 54 16.43 14.49 8.80
N VAL A 55 15.78 13.34 8.69
CA VAL A 55 15.64 12.37 9.80
C VAL A 55 16.96 11.75 10.21
N HIS A 56 17.95 11.69 9.32
CA HIS A 56 19.31 11.29 9.67
C HIS A 56 20.04 12.34 10.53
N LYS A 57 19.57 13.60 10.54
CA LYS A 57 20.16 14.70 11.30
C LYS A 57 19.51 14.93 12.67
N GLU A 58 18.39 14.26 12.97
CA GLU A 58 17.68 14.37 14.25
C GLU A 58 18.29 13.45 15.33
N PRO A 59 18.22 13.83 16.62
CA PRO A 59 18.70 13.01 17.72
C PRO A 59 17.99 11.66 17.79
N PHE A 60 18.71 10.63 18.24
CA PHE A 60 18.29 9.22 18.23
C PHE A 60 16.89 8.97 18.85
N SER A 61 16.53 9.72 19.90
CA SER A 61 15.23 9.64 20.59
C SER A 61 14.04 10.08 19.73
N ARG A 62 14.21 11.06 18.83
CA ARG A 62 13.16 11.56 17.93
C ARG A 62 13.19 10.90 16.56
N ARG A 63 14.34 10.33 16.18
CA ARG A 63 14.58 9.69 14.88
C ARG A 63 13.64 8.53 14.58
N GLN A 64 13.31 7.70 15.58
CA GLN A 64 12.39 6.57 15.37
C GLN A 64 10.96 7.03 15.07
N ASN A 65 10.44 7.99 15.83
CA ASN A 65 9.11 8.56 15.59
C ASN A 65 9.04 9.30 14.26
N ALA A 66 10.06 10.10 13.93
CA ALA A 66 10.12 10.81 12.66
C ALA A 66 10.19 9.86 11.46
N LYS A 67 10.90 8.73 11.60
CA LYS A 67 10.95 7.68 10.58
C LYS A 67 9.57 7.04 10.36
N LEU A 68 8.86 6.68 11.43
CA LEU A 68 7.49 6.18 11.36
C LEU A 68 6.55 7.16 10.64
N SER A 69 6.63 8.45 10.97
CA SER A 69 5.82 9.49 10.33
C SER A 69 6.13 9.65 8.83
N ILE A 70 7.39 9.53 8.42
CA ILE A 70 7.77 9.54 7.00
C ILE A 70 7.31 8.27 6.29
N ASP A 71 7.45 7.11 6.94
CA ASP A 71 7.01 5.84 6.36
C ASP A 71 5.49 5.83 6.13
N GLN A 72 4.72 6.44 7.04
CA GLN A 72 3.29 6.69 6.82
C GLN A 72 3.04 7.58 5.60
N LEU A 73 3.75 8.71 5.51
CA LEU A 73 3.59 9.66 4.39
C LEU A 73 3.96 9.03 3.04
N LYS A 74 4.98 8.17 3.01
CA LYS A 74 5.35 7.35 1.84
C LYS A 74 4.27 6.35 1.48
N TYR A 75 3.63 5.73 2.47
CA TYR A 75 2.51 4.82 2.24
C TYR A 75 1.34 5.56 1.60
N ASP A 76 0.95 6.71 2.15
CA ASP A 76 -0.13 7.54 1.63
C ASP A 76 0.17 8.01 0.18
N THR A 77 1.42 8.41 -0.09
CA THR A 77 1.88 8.79 -1.44
C THR A 77 1.77 7.64 -2.44
N ARG A 78 2.14 6.41 -2.04
CA ARG A 78 2.00 5.21 -2.89
C ARG A 78 0.54 4.88 -3.15
N HIS A 79 -0.33 5.09 -2.15
CA HIS A 79 -1.76 4.88 -2.31
C HIS A 79 -2.36 5.86 -3.32
N LEU A 80 -2.05 7.16 -3.22
CA LEU A 80 -2.48 8.18 -4.18
C LEU A 80 -1.97 7.87 -5.60
N GLN A 81 -0.73 7.44 -5.73
CA GLN A 81 -0.16 7.06 -7.04
C GLN A 81 -0.85 5.82 -7.64
N ALA A 82 -1.22 4.84 -6.82
CA ALA A 82 -1.99 3.68 -7.28
C ALA A 82 -3.41 4.09 -7.73
N ALA A 83 -4.07 4.97 -6.96
CA ALA A 83 -5.38 5.50 -7.32
C ALA A 83 -5.35 6.26 -8.65
N LEU A 84 -4.34 7.10 -8.88
CA LEU A 84 -4.14 7.80 -10.15
C LEU A 84 -4.02 6.83 -11.33
N ARG A 85 -3.18 5.80 -11.19
CA ARG A 85 -2.96 4.80 -12.26
C ARG A 85 -4.23 4.01 -12.57
N MET A 86 -5.02 3.65 -11.56
CA MET A 86 -6.30 2.99 -11.77
C MET A 86 -7.27 3.89 -12.55
N PHE A 87 -7.32 5.17 -12.21
CA PHE A 87 -8.15 6.14 -12.91
C PHE A 87 -7.72 6.32 -14.37
N GLN A 88 -6.42 6.52 -14.61
CA GLN A 88 -5.84 6.57 -15.97
C GLN A 88 -6.19 5.34 -16.79
N HIS A 89 -6.10 4.16 -16.19
CA HIS A 89 -6.44 2.91 -16.86
C HIS A 89 -7.93 2.83 -17.21
N GLU A 90 -8.83 3.25 -16.32
CA GLU A 90 -10.28 3.30 -16.60
C GLU A 90 -10.59 4.26 -17.76
N VAL A 91 -9.97 5.45 -17.77
CA VAL A 91 -10.15 6.44 -18.85
C VAL A 91 -9.59 5.91 -20.17
N TYR A 92 -8.40 5.32 -20.16
CA TYR A 92 -7.79 4.73 -21.35
C TYR A 92 -8.64 3.60 -21.91
N LYS A 93 -9.15 2.71 -21.05
CA LYS A 93 -10.03 1.62 -21.44
C LYS A 93 -11.31 2.15 -22.08
N ARG A 94 -11.95 3.15 -21.48
CA ARG A 94 -13.16 3.78 -22.05
C ARG A 94 -12.88 4.40 -23.41
N ARG A 95 -11.77 5.12 -23.57
CA ARG A 95 -11.35 5.69 -24.87
C ARG A 95 -11.08 4.60 -25.92
N GLN A 96 -10.54 3.44 -25.52
CA GLN A 96 -10.38 2.32 -26.45
C GLN A 96 -11.73 1.73 -26.86
N GLU A 97 -12.62 1.47 -25.90
CA GLU A 97 -13.97 0.96 -26.17
C GLU A 97 -14.76 1.92 -27.09
N GLU A 98 -14.64 3.24 -26.91
CA GLU A 98 -15.24 4.25 -27.79
C GLU A 98 -14.64 4.21 -29.20
N LYS A 99 -13.30 4.11 -29.34
CA LYS A 99 -12.64 3.98 -30.65
C LYS A 99 -13.05 2.71 -31.38
N GLU A 100 -13.04 1.56 -30.69
CA GLU A 100 -13.50 0.29 -31.26
C GLU A 100 -14.96 0.39 -31.70
N ARG A 101 -15.81 1.04 -30.89
CA ARG A 101 -17.21 1.29 -31.26
C ARG A 101 -17.32 2.17 -32.50
N GLU A 102 -16.54 3.25 -32.60
CA GLU A 102 -16.49 4.09 -33.79
C GLU A 102 -15.98 3.34 -35.01
N GLU A 103 -14.96 2.50 -34.89
CA GLU A 103 -14.46 1.65 -35.98
C GLU A 103 -15.53 0.66 -36.47
N LEU A 104 -16.32 0.09 -35.56
CA LEU A 104 -17.46 -0.77 -35.91
C LEU A 104 -18.60 0.00 -36.58
N LEU A 105 -18.86 1.25 -36.17
CA LEU A 105 -19.88 2.12 -36.77
C LEU A 105 -19.44 2.67 -38.13
N THR A 106 -18.16 2.95 -38.30
CA THR A 106 -17.57 3.47 -39.55
C THR A 106 -17.27 2.38 -40.57
N ARG A 107 -17.23 1.11 -40.15
CA ARG A 107 -17.37 -0.04 -41.07
C ARG A 107 -18.74 0.00 -41.73
N ARG A 108 -18.81 0.70 -42.86
CA ARG A 108 -19.96 0.74 -43.77
C ARG A 108 -20.41 -0.69 -44.07
N PHE A 109 -21.55 -1.08 -43.51
CA PHE A 109 -22.26 -2.30 -43.84
C PHE A 109 -22.55 -2.32 -45.34
N THR A 110 -21.79 -3.09 -46.10
CA THR A 110 -22.14 -3.44 -47.48
C THR A 110 -23.27 -4.47 -47.42
N THR A 111 -24.52 -3.99 -47.28
CA THR A 111 -25.70 -4.85 -47.35
C THR A 111 -25.93 -5.31 -48.79
N ASN A 112 -25.90 -6.62 -49.02
CA ASN A 112 -26.71 -7.35 -50.01
C ASN A 112 -26.80 -6.83 -51.46
N ALA A 113 -25.72 -6.28 -52.04
CA ALA A 113 -25.64 -6.08 -53.49
C ALA A 113 -25.07 -7.31 -54.24
N ILE A 114 -24.86 -8.44 -53.54
CA ILE A 114 -24.36 -9.69 -54.11
C ILE A 114 -25.42 -10.77 -53.89
N SER A 115 -26.62 -10.52 -54.40
CA SER A 115 -27.72 -11.50 -54.43
C SER A 115 -27.52 -12.59 -55.50
N GLU A 116 -26.28 -12.82 -55.96
CA GLU A 116 -25.92 -13.71 -57.09
C GLU A 116 -25.09 -14.95 -56.67
N ARG A 117 -24.87 -15.18 -55.38
CA ARG A 117 -23.85 -16.11 -54.86
C ARG A 117 -24.38 -17.33 -54.09
N ASP A 118 -25.56 -17.84 -54.40
CA ASP A 118 -26.16 -18.99 -53.67
C ASP A 118 -25.33 -20.30 -53.72
N THR A 119 -24.30 -20.40 -54.55
CA THR A 119 -23.34 -21.52 -54.55
C THR A 119 -22.01 -21.25 -53.81
N ALA A 120 -21.77 -20.02 -53.34
CA ALA A 120 -20.58 -19.66 -52.55
C ALA A 120 -20.81 -19.70 -51.02
N ILE A 121 -22.08 -19.70 -50.59
CA ILE A 121 -22.50 -19.58 -49.17
C ILE A 121 -22.12 -20.82 -48.33
N LEU A 122 -22.01 -22.01 -48.93
CA LEU A 122 -21.68 -23.24 -48.19
C LEU A 122 -20.18 -23.33 -47.81
N ILE A 123 -19.28 -22.80 -48.66
CA ILE A 123 -17.84 -22.78 -48.37
C ILE A 123 -17.52 -21.73 -47.30
N ASP A 124 -18.15 -20.56 -47.40
CA ASP A 124 -17.94 -19.44 -46.47
C ASP A 124 -18.40 -19.78 -45.04
N HIS A 125 -19.54 -20.47 -44.88
CA HIS A 125 -20.01 -20.87 -43.55
C HIS A 125 -19.05 -21.86 -42.86
N SER A 126 -18.46 -22.80 -43.60
CA SER A 126 -17.49 -23.76 -43.05
C SER A 126 -16.15 -23.11 -42.67
N LEU A 127 -15.69 -22.13 -43.46
CA LEU A 127 -14.48 -21.35 -43.21
C LEU A 127 -14.69 -20.40 -42.03
N GLN A 128 -15.85 -19.75 -41.96
CA GLN A 128 -16.23 -18.88 -40.86
C GLN A 128 -16.39 -19.67 -39.56
N HIS A 129 -16.93 -20.89 -39.62
CA HIS A 129 -17.00 -21.80 -38.47
C HIS A 129 -15.61 -22.29 -38.04
N ASN A 130 -14.68 -22.52 -38.98
CA ASN A 130 -13.30 -22.87 -38.64
C ASN A 130 -12.58 -21.69 -37.97
N LEU A 131 -12.74 -20.48 -38.51
CA LEU A 131 -12.20 -19.26 -37.91
C LEU A 131 -12.80 -18.97 -36.54
N SER A 132 -14.11 -19.17 -36.35
CA SER A 132 -14.76 -18.99 -35.04
C SER A 132 -14.30 -20.05 -34.04
N LEU A 133 -14.12 -21.30 -34.45
CA LEU A 133 -13.50 -22.34 -33.63
C LEU A 133 -12.06 -22.01 -33.26
N GLN A 134 -11.27 -21.48 -34.20
CA GLN A 134 -9.88 -21.12 -33.94
C GLN A 134 -9.77 -19.91 -32.99
N ASN A 135 -10.69 -18.95 -33.11
CA ASN A 135 -10.80 -17.83 -32.17
C ASN A 135 -11.30 -18.28 -30.80
N ALA A 136 -12.26 -19.21 -30.74
CA ALA A 136 -12.73 -19.81 -29.49
C ALA A 136 -11.63 -20.62 -28.81
N GLN A 137 -10.84 -21.37 -29.57
CA GLN A 137 -9.67 -22.11 -29.09
C GLN A 137 -8.66 -21.15 -28.45
N ARG A 138 -8.31 -20.05 -29.13
CA ARG A 138 -7.41 -19.03 -28.58
C ARG A 138 -7.97 -18.38 -27.32
N GLY A 139 -9.28 -18.09 -27.29
CA GLY A 139 -9.93 -17.53 -26.10
C GLY A 139 -9.93 -18.52 -24.91
N VAL A 140 -10.11 -19.81 -25.18
CA VAL A 140 -9.99 -20.87 -24.17
C VAL A 140 -8.55 -21.02 -23.70
N ASP A 141 -7.56 -20.97 -24.60
CA ASP A 141 -6.14 -21.05 -24.27
C ASP A 141 -5.70 -19.86 -23.38
N ASP A 142 -6.16 -18.63 -23.69
CA ASP A 142 -5.93 -17.46 -22.84
C ASP A 142 -6.59 -17.60 -21.46
N MET A 143 -7.80 -18.15 -21.40
CA MET A 143 -8.50 -18.39 -20.13
C MET A 143 -7.80 -19.48 -19.31
N LEU A 144 -7.29 -20.53 -19.95
CA LEU A 144 -6.48 -21.57 -19.31
C LEU A 144 -5.17 -20.99 -18.76
N LEU A 145 -4.47 -20.17 -19.55
CA LEU A 145 -3.24 -19.49 -19.14
C LEU A 145 -3.49 -18.55 -17.96
N SER A 146 -4.59 -17.78 -18.00
CA SER A 146 -5.02 -16.95 -16.88
C SER A 146 -5.37 -17.80 -15.66
N GLY A 147 -6.04 -18.94 -15.86
CA GLY A 147 -6.40 -19.88 -14.80
C GLY A 147 -5.18 -20.46 -14.09
N THR A 148 -4.14 -20.85 -14.85
CA THR A 148 -2.87 -21.34 -14.28
C THR A 148 -2.16 -20.26 -13.47
N ASN A 149 -2.13 -19.02 -13.97
CA ASN A 149 -1.54 -17.89 -13.25
C ASN A 149 -2.29 -17.57 -11.95
N ILE A 150 -3.63 -17.66 -11.94
CA ILE A 150 -4.43 -17.46 -10.73
C ILE A 150 -4.14 -18.57 -9.70
N LEU A 151 -4.06 -19.83 -10.13
CA LEU A 151 -3.72 -20.96 -9.25
C LEU A 151 -2.33 -20.81 -8.64
N GLU A 152 -1.35 -20.36 -9.43
CA GLU A 152 0.01 -20.09 -8.95
C GLU A 152 0.05 -18.95 -7.94
N ASN A 153 -0.65 -17.84 -8.20
CA ASN A 153 -0.79 -16.75 -7.25
C ASN A 153 -1.46 -17.20 -5.94
N MET A 154 -2.51 -18.03 -6.00
CA MET A 154 -3.14 -18.58 -4.79
C MET A 154 -2.16 -19.46 -3.99
N ARG A 155 -1.31 -20.23 -4.67
CA ARG A 155 -0.27 -21.03 -4.03
C ARG A 155 0.77 -20.15 -3.35
N GLU A 156 1.20 -19.06 -3.99
CA GLU A 156 2.14 -18.10 -3.43
C GLU A 156 1.54 -17.35 -2.22
N GLN A 157 0.27 -16.93 -2.31
CA GLN A 157 -0.45 -16.33 -1.19
C GLN A 157 -0.53 -17.27 0.00
N ARG A 158 -0.83 -18.56 -0.22
CA ARG A 158 -0.82 -19.58 0.84
C ARG A 158 0.55 -19.69 1.52
N ASN A 159 1.64 -19.64 0.75
CA ASN A 159 2.99 -19.69 1.29
C ASN A 159 3.32 -18.43 2.12
N THR A 160 2.90 -17.26 1.63
CA THR A 160 3.06 -15.98 2.33
C THR A 160 2.29 -15.97 3.65
N LEU A 161 1.02 -16.41 3.65
CA LEU A 161 0.20 -16.55 4.86
C LEU A 161 0.82 -17.53 5.86
N LYS A 162 1.34 -18.67 5.40
CA LYS A 162 2.08 -19.60 6.27
C LYS A 162 3.32 -18.94 6.88
N GLY A 163 4.06 -18.16 6.09
CA GLY A 163 5.21 -17.39 6.57
C GLY A 163 4.83 -16.36 7.63
N ALA A 164 3.76 -15.60 7.39
CA ALA A 164 3.22 -14.63 8.34
C ALA A 164 2.75 -15.30 9.63
N HIS A 165 2.03 -16.42 9.54
CA HIS A 165 1.59 -17.20 10.71
C HIS A 165 2.77 -17.72 11.53
N ARG A 166 3.82 -18.22 10.87
CA ARG A 166 5.05 -18.66 11.55
C ARG A 166 5.73 -17.50 12.29
N ARG A 167 5.87 -16.34 11.63
CA ARG A 167 6.40 -15.12 12.27
C ARG A 167 5.53 -14.67 13.44
N MET A 168 4.21 -14.75 13.33
CA MET A 168 3.31 -14.42 14.43
C MET A 168 3.48 -15.38 15.61
N MET A 169 3.64 -16.68 15.36
CA MET A 169 3.92 -17.67 16.40
C MET A 169 5.29 -17.43 17.06
N ASP A 170 6.30 -17.07 16.27
CA ASP A 170 7.61 -16.68 16.79
C ASP A 170 7.50 -15.42 17.67
N ILE A 171 6.75 -14.40 17.23
CA ILE A 171 6.47 -13.20 18.01
C ILE A 171 5.72 -13.55 19.31
N ALA A 172 4.69 -14.40 19.24
CA ALA A 172 3.95 -14.85 20.42
C ALA A 172 4.86 -15.59 21.42
N ASN A 173 5.78 -16.42 20.94
CA ASN A 173 6.79 -17.07 21.77
C ASN A 173 7.77 -16.05 22.38
N THR A 174 8.21 -15.04 21.63
CA THR A 174 9.07 -13.97 22.17
C THR A 174 8.34 -13.05 23.16
N LEU A 175 7.05 -12.79 22.98
CA LEU A 175 6.23 -12.04 23.93
C LEU A 175 5.94 -12.87 25.20
N GLY A 176 5.80 -14.19 25.06
CA GLY A 176 5.72 -15.13 26.19
C GLY A 176 7.00 -15.12 27.04
N LEU A 177 8.17 -15.07 26.40
CA LEU A 177 9.46 -14.86 27.07
C LEU A 177 9.64 -13.42 27.58
N SER A 178 9.06 -12.41 26.92
CA SER A 178 9.10 -11.03 27.41
C SER A 178 8.38 -10.85 28.73
N ASN A 179 7.34 -11.65 29.00
CA ASN A 179 6.62 -11.58 30.27
C ASN A 179 7.47 -12.10 31.44
N THR A 180 8.35 -13.08 31.19
CA THR A 180 9.30 -13.55 32.20
C THR A 180 10.45 -12.56 32.41
N THR A 181 10.96 -11.91 31.34
CA THR A 181 11.96 -10.84 31.49
C THR A 181 11.38 -9.58 32.15
N MET A 182 10.13 -9.21 31.84
CA MET A 182 9.43 -8.08 32.48
C MET A 182 9.24 -8.33 33.98
N ARG A 183 8.84 -9.53 34.39
CA ARG A 183 8.77 -9.92 35.82
C ARG A 183 10.12 -9.91 36.53
N LEU A 184 11.21 -10.32 35.84
CA LEU A 184 12.56 -10.25 36.41
C LEU A 184 13.02 -8.80 36.64
N ILE A 185 12.58 -7.86 35.80
CA ILE A 185 12.87 -6.43 35.95
C ILE A 185 12.07 -5.82 37.12
N GLU A 186 10.77 -6.10 37.20
CA GLU A 186 9.93 -5.64 38.32
C GLU A 186 10.43 -6.15 39.67
N LYS A 187 10.89 -7.40 39.74
CA LYS A 187 11.47 -7.97 40.97
C LYS A 187 12.73 -7.22 41.42
N ARG A 188 13.63 -6.86 40.49
CA ARG A 188 14.85 -6.09 40.80
C ARG A 188 14.52 -4.68 41.28
N ALA A 189 13.52 -4.02 40.72
CA ALA A 189 13.09 -2.69 41.16
C ALA A 189 12.49 -2.72 42.58
N PHE A 190 11.79 -3.81 42.93
CA PHE A 190 11.24 -4.00 44.27
C PHE A 190 12.32 -4.31 45.31
N GLU A 191 13.30 -5.16 44.95
CA GLU A 191 14.47 -5.43 45.79
C GLU A 191 15.31 -4.17 46.04
N ASP A 192 15.56 -3.36 45.01
CA ASP A 192 16.31 -2.09 45.12
C ASP A 192 15.64 -1.10 46.08
N LYS A 193 14.30 -1.01 46.04
CA LYS A 193 13.53 -0.19 46.99
C LYS A 193 13.75 -0.64 48.44
N TYR A 194 13.75 -1.94 48.71
CA TYR A 194 13.99 -2.43 50.07
C TYR A 194 15.43 -2.19 50.54
N ILE A 195 16.42 -2.38 49.66
CA ILE A 195 17.82 -2.09 49.98
C ILE A 195 17.99 -0.62 50.33
N LEU A 196 17.35 0.29 49.59
CA LEU A 196 17.39 1.74 49.84
C LEU A 196 16.76 2.11 51.19
N PHE A 197 15.56 1.62 51.49
CA PHE A 197 14.91 1.87 52.79
C PHE A 197 15.69 1.25 53.96
N GLY A 198 16.26 0.06 53.77
CA GLY A 198 17.11 -0.59 54.76
C GLY A 198 18.38 0.21 55.06
N GLY A 199 19.07 0.69 54.02
CA GLY A 199 20.25 1.55 54.16
C GLY A 199 19.96 2.85 54.89
N MET A 200 18.82 3.50 54.58
CA MET A 200 18.39 4.73 55.26
C MET A 200 18.08 4.49 56.74
N PHE A 201 17.47 3.35 57.10
CA PHE A 201 17.19 3.03 58.50
C PHE A 201 18.48 2.77 59.29
N ILE A 202 19.41 2.01 58.70
CA ILE A 202 20.70 1.69 59.34
C ILE A 202 21.50 2.96 59.61
N THR A 203 21.57 3.89 58.66
CA THR A 203 22.31 5.15 58.86
C THR A 203 21.70 5.99 59.97
N VAL A 204 20.36 6.08 60.06
CA VAL A 204 19.67 6.77 61.16
C VAL A 204 19.97 6.12 62.52
N VAL A 205 19.93 4.79 62.61
CA VAL A 205 20.24 4.07 63.86
C VAL A 205 21.69 4.33 64.31
N ILE A 206 22.65 4.33 63.39
CA ILE A 206 24.05 4.62 63.70
C ILE A 206 24.21 6.04 64.23
N ILE A 207 23.55 7.03 63.60
CA ILE A 207 23.60 8.42 64.05
C ILE A 207 23.02 8.56 65.46
N VAL A 208 21.87 7.94 65.75
CA VAL A 208 21.25 7.98 67.08
C VAL A 208 22.14 7.33 68.13
N LEU A 209 22.74 6.17 67.83
CA LEU A 209 23.67 5.51 68.75
C LEU A 209 24.90 6.38 69.04
N LEU A 210 25.46 7.05 68.03
CA LEU A 210 26.57 7.96 68.24
C LEU A 210 26.18 9.15 69.13
N ILE A 211 25.00 9.72 68.94
CA ILE A 211 24.51 10.83 69.78
C ILE A 211 24.35 10.37 71.24
N VAL A 212 23.74 9.20 71.49
CA VAL A 212 23.54 8.67 72.84
C VAL A 212 24.84 8.29 73.53
N TYR A 213 25.83 7.81 72.79
CA TYR A 213 27.11 7.40 73.38
C TYR A 213 28.05 8.58 73.66
N PHE A 214 27.94 9.66 72.88
CA PHE A 214 28.81 10.84 72.99
C PHE A 214 28.20 11.99 73.81
N THR A 215 26.94 11.86 74.24
CA THR A 215 26.23 12.75 75.17
C THR A 215 26.15 12.10 76.54
#